data_AF-A0A8S9LYK2-F1
#
_entry.id   AF-A0A8S9LYK2-F1
#
_cell.length_a   1.000
_cell.length_b   1.000
_cell.length_c   1.000
_cell.angle_alpha   90.00
_cell.angle_beta   90.00
_cell.angle_gamma   90.00
#
_symmetry.space_group_name_H-M   'P 1'
#
loop_
_entity.id
_entity.type
_entity.pdbx_description
1 polymer ?
#
loop_
_entity_poly.entity_id
_entity_poly.type
_entity_poly.pdbx_seq_one_letter_code
_entity_poly.pdbx_strand_id
1 'polypeptide(L)'
;MGCATSVYASVGKKKRIVQESVVFVLQLRVPVQSDLQRQLKGVAPKTTVERLACLRNQIQLVAEDTGGSAISELRTALEEYLSLLTGIVKKNCRRDAVDLLLKASGYLEFCIREILTRFPPDIKSKLPDDMQESVLQTLSIQALGQGTEIQLGLAVDSQKATLSVKRRLACEQVIYFSQAYQCLSGCEVVSHGCAKKLLRFIYWKFLEAKAAAYYYHGLVTDKGNEPACHVSAVCCFLAAAELLAESKKACFSFCLAPPVTRAPPMWGVMKHLSQKIPEVAFRKSQTYGYLLEEEEK
;
A
#
# COMPACT_ATOMS: atom_id res chain seq x y z
N MET A 1 4.15 16.52 1.51
CA MET A 1 3.92 15.07 1.28
C MET A 1 3.54 14.87 -0.19
N GLY A 2 4.03 13.84 -0.86
CA GLY A 2 3.70 13.59 -2.27
C GLY A 2 3.96 12.15 -2.67
N CYS A 3 3.13 11.59 -3.56
CA CYS A 3 3.43 10.32 -4.21
C CYS A 3 4.58 10.53 -5.20
N ALA A 4 5.69 9.82 -5.02
CA ALA A 4 6.77 9.82 -5.98
C ALA A 4 6.33 9.10 -7.26
N THR A 5 6.33 9.80 -8.41
CA THR A 5 6.22 9.19 -9.73
C THR A 5 7.44 9.63 -10.54
N SER A 6 8.30 8.69 -10.92
CA SER A 6 9.43 8.94 -11.79
C SER A 6 8.96 8.87 -13.25
N VAL A 7 9.12 9.95 -14.02
CA VAL A 7 8.85 9.95 -15.46
C VAL A 7 10.14 10.27 -16.20
N TYR A 8 10.70 9.28 -16.88
CA TYR A 8 11.79 9.46 -17.82
C TYR A 8 11.25 9.96 -19.17
N ALA A 9 11.73 11.12 -19.61
CA ALA A 9 11.74 11.48 -21.02
C ALA A 9 12.99 10.85 -21.65
N SER A 10 12.84 9.88 -22.54
CA SER A 10 13.94 9.41 -23.39
C SER A 10 13.47 9.06 -24.79
N VAL A 11 14.15 9.71 -25.73
CA VAL A 11 14.10 9.49 -27.17
C VAL A 11 14.64 8.09 -27.48
N GLY A 12 13.84 7.27 -28.15
CA GLY A 12 14.25 6.08 -28.91
C GLY A 12 15.22 5.08 -28.29
N LYS A 13 14.69 4.06 -27.57
CA LYS A 13 15.01 2.61 -27.68
C LYS A 13 14.37 1.82 -26.51
N LYS A 14 13.57 0.80 -26.86
CA LYS A 14 12.84 -0.20 -26.02
C LYS A 14 12.72 0.09 -24.51
N LYS A 15 11.58 0.64 -24.09
CA LYS A 15 11.13 0.80 -22.69
C LYS A 15 11.17 -0.55 -21.94
N ARG A 16 12.07 -0.68 -20.96
CA ARG A 16 12.09 -1.79 -19.99
C ARG A 16 11.43 -1.29 -18.71
N ILE A 17 10.32 -1.93 -18.32
CA ILE A 17 9.37 -1.44 -17.30
C ILE A 17 9.66 -2.14 -15.96
N VAL A 18 10.05 -1.36 -14.94
CA VAL A 18 10.07 -1.77 -13.53
C VAL A 18 8.62 -1.78 -13.01
N GLN A 19 8.22 -2.80 -12.23
CA GLN A 19 6.87 -2.85 -11.66
C GLN A 19 6.81 -2.03 -10.37
N GLU A 20 6.02 -0.94 -10.39
CA GLU A 20 5.83 0.01 -9.29
C GLU A 20 4.55 -0.32 -8.50
N SER A 21 4.55 -0.07 -7.19
CA SER A 21 3.36 -0.12 -6.31
C SER A 21 3.14 1.25 -5.67
N VAL A 22 1.89 1.67 -5.47
CA VAL A 22 1.57 2.96 -4.84
C VAL A 22 1.51 2.75 -3.34
N VAL A 23 2.42 3.41 -2.63
CA VAL A 23 2.46 3.42 -1.17
C VAL A 23 2.16 4.83 -0.68
N PHE A 24 1.16 4.98 0.18
CA PHE A 24 1.04 6.20 0.97
C PHE A 24 2.07 6.17 2.10
N VAL A 25 2.97 7.15 2.10
CA VAL A 25 4.00 7.32 3.12
C VAL A 25 3.81 8.69 3.75
N LEU A 26 3.89 8.76 5.08
CA LEU A 26 3.99 10.04 5.79
C LEU A 26 5.29 10.74 5.43
N GLN A 27 5.33 12.06 5.58
CA GLN A 27 6.59 12.77 5.45
C GLN A 27 7.55 12.34 6.57
N LEU A 28 8.82 12.12 6.21
CA LEU A 28 9.86 11.86 7.19
C LEU A 28 9.99 13.09 8.11
N ARG A 29 9.84 12.87 9.42
CA ARG A 29 10.02 13.91 10.43
C ARG A 29 11.51 14.08 10.71
N VAL A 30 12.00 15.31 10.59
CA VAL A 30 13.37 15.68 10.98
C VAL A 30 13.39 15.95 12.48
N PRO A 31 14.24 15.28 13.28
CA PRO A 31 14.35 15.56 14.71
C PRO A 31 14.75 17.02 14.98
N VAL A 32 13.92 17.79 15.68
CA VAL A 32 14.24 19.17 16.13
C VAL A 32 15.37 19.15 17.15
N GLN A 33 16.33 20.08 17.14
CA GLN A 33 17.47 20.04 18.07
C GLN A 33 17.08 19.78 19.53
N SER A 34 17.81 18.87 20.20
CA SER A 34 17.55 18.47 21.58
C SER A 34 18.87 18.16 22.30
N ASP A 35 19.05 18.73 23.49
CA ASP A 35 20.23 18.46 24.32
C ASP A 35 20.09 17.13 25.09
N LEU A 36 20.33 16.03 24.37
CA LEU A 36 20.28 14.67 24.93
C LEU A 36 21.33 14.45 26.03
N GLN A 37 22.47 15.16 25.96
CA GLN A 37 23.52 15.05 26.96
C GLN A 37 23.03 15.56 28.31
N ARG A 38 22.32 16.68 28.33
CA ARG A 38 21.70 17.21 29.54
C ARG A 38 20.55 16.34 30.03
N GLN A 39 19.69 15.86 29.13
CA GLN A 39 18.48 15.13 29.51
C GLN A 39 18.74 13.69 29.99
N LEU A 40 19.80 13.04 29.51
CA LEU A 40 20.13 11.65 29.90
C LEU A 40 21.29 11.58 30.91
N LYS A 41 21.72 12.73 31.44
CA LYS A 41 22.79 12.80 32.45
C LYS A 41 22.39 12.03 33.71
N GLY A 42 23.17 11.02 34.08
CA GLY A 42 22.90 10.17 35.23
C GLY A 42 21.86 9.06 34.99
N VAL A 43 21.25 9.01 33.81
CA VAL A 43 20.29 7.95 33.42
C VAL A 43 20.97 6.87 32.57
N ALA A 44 21.93 7.25 31.72
CA ALA A 44 22.65 6.33 30.84
C ALA A 44 24.17 6.58 30.84
N PRO A 45 25.00 5.57 30.50
CA PRO A 45 26.45 5.73 30.36
C PRO A 45 26.81 6.80 29.33
N LYS A 46 27.85 7.59 29.64
CA LYS A 46 28.29 8.71 28.79
C LYS A 46 28.57 8.28 27.35
N THR A 47 29.22 7.12 27.16
CA THR A 47 29.53 6.54 25.85
C THR A 47 28.27 6.23 25.03
N THR A 48 27.20 5.76 25.67
CA THR A 48 25.91 5.52 25.03
C THR A 48 25.25 6.82 24.62
N VAL A 49 25.26 7.84 25.50
CA VAL A 49 24.68 9.16 25.22
C VAL A 49 25.43 9.88 24.09
N GLU A 50 26.76 9.79 24.05
CA GLU A 50 27.59 10.31 22.96
C GLU A 50 27.30 9.59 21.64
N ARG A 51 27.17 8.26 21.66
CA ARG A 51 26.81 7.48 20.47
C ARG A 51 25.40 7.80 19.97
N LEU A 52 24.43 7.98 20.87
CA LEU A 52 23.07 8.42 20.54
C LEU A 52 23.07 9.80 19.90
N ALA A 53 23.83 10.76 20.46
CA ALA A 53 23.97 12.09 19.89
C ALA A 53 24.62 12.04 18.49
N CYS A 54 25.65 11.22 18.30
CA CYS A 54 26.29 11.01 17.00
C CYS A 54 25.31 10.43 15.96
N LEU A 55 24.60 9.35 16.28
CA LEU A 55 23.60 8.74 15.39
C LEU A 55 22.47 9.71 15.07
N ARG A 56 22.00 10.47 16.06
CA ARG A 56 20.97 11.49 15.88
C ARG A 56 21.44 12.58 14.93
N ASN A 57 22.67 13.06 15.09
CA ASN A 57 23.24 14.07 14.19
C ASN A 57 23.41 13.52 12.78
N GLN A 58 23.77 12.24 12.62
CA GLN A 58 23.79 11.59 11.30
C GLN A 58 22.39 11.52 10.68
N ILE A 59 21.36 11.13 11.44
CA ILE A 59 19.97 11.11 10.96
C ILE A 59 19.51 12.52 10.59
N GLN A 60 19.83 13.51 11.42
CA GLN A 60 19.48 14.90 11.19
C GLN A 60 20.19 15.43 9.94
N LEU A 61 21.51 15.19 9.78
CA LEU A 61 22.25 15.55 8.57
C LEU A 61 21.66 14.89 7.33
N VAL A 62 21.40 13.58 7.36
CA VAL A 62 20.77 12.86 6.24
C VAL A 62 19.38 13.41 5.93
N ALA A 63 18.62 13.88 6.93
CA ALA A 63 17.29 14.43 6.74
C ALA A 63 17.28 15.93 6.35
N GLU A 64 18.29 16.71 6.75
CA GLU A 64 18.46 18.15 6.50
C GLU A 64 19.21 18.44 5.19
N ASP A 65 20.35 17.80 4.92
CA ASP A 65 21.09 17.93 3.64
C ASP A 65 20.26 17.42 2.47
N THR A 66 19.35 16.46 2.73
CA THR A 66 18.41 16.05 1.71
C THR A 66 17.28 17.05 1.58
N GLY A 67 16.72 17.66 2.62
CA GLY A 67 15.39 18.30 2.53
C GLY A 67 14.32 17.33 1.96
N GLY A 68 14.59 16.03 1.96
CA GLY A 68 13.93 15.01 1.12
C GLY A 68 14.34 14.97 -0.38
N SER A 69 15.06 15.96 -0.89
CA SER A 69 15.66 16.10 -2.24
C SER A 69 16.85 15.18 -2.51
N ALA A 70 17.84 15.03 -1.63
CA ALA A 70 18.96 14.11 -1.90
C ALA A 70 18.60 12.62 -1.69
N ILE A 71 17.40 12.32 -1.19
CA ILE A 71 16.78 11.00 -1.43
C ILE A 71 16.60 10.81 -2.92
N SER A 72 16.30 11.83 -3.73
CA SER A 72 16.23 11.68 -5.17
C SER A 72 17.59 11.42 -5.81
N GLU A 73 18.70 12.05 -5.39
CA GLU A 73 20.04 11.72 -5.91
C GLU A 73 20.55 10.38 -5.38
N LEU A 74 20.30 10.03 -4.11
CA LEU A 74 20.62 8.72 -3.54
C LEU A 74 19.73 7.63 -4.13
N ARG A 75 18.45 7.93 -4.42
CA ARG A 75 17.50 7.10 -5.16
C ARG A 75 17.87 7.04 -6.64
N THR A 76 18.42 8.08 -7.26
CA THR A 76 18.89 8.07 -8.64
C THR A 76 20.18 7.28 -8.75
N ALA A 77 21.11 7.41 -7.81
CA ALA A 77 22.28 6.56 -7.69
C ALA A 77 21.90 5.11 -7.35
N LEU A 78 20.93 4.90 -6.46
CA LEU A 78 20.34 3.58 -6.19
C LEU A 78 19.53 3.06 -7.36
N GLU A 79 18.87 3.89 -8.18
CA GLU A 79 18.09 3.53 -9.37
C GLU A 79 19.00 3.24 -10.56
N GLU A 80 20.13 3.93 -10.70
CA GLU A 80 21.20 3.62 -11.65
C GLU A 80 21.90 2.33 -11.24
N TYR A 81 22.27 2.19 -9.96
CA TYR A 81 22.82 0.96 -9.40
C TYR A 81 21.81 -0.20 -9.47
N LEU A 82 20.53 0.06 -9.19
CA LEU A 82 19.44 -0.90 -9.35
C LEU A 82 19.22 -1.20 -10.81
N SER A 83 19.26 -0.26 -11.74
CA SER A 83 19.11 -0.47 -13.19
C SER A 83 20.20 -1.41 -13.72
N LEU A 84 21.44 -1.20 -13.26
CA LEU A 84 22.59 -2.08 -13.52
C LEU A 84 22.39 -3.47 -12.89
N LEU A 85 21.90 -3.53 -11.64
CA LEU A 85 21.50 -4.77 -10.98
C LEU A 85 20.22 -5.40 -11.56
N THR A 86 19.32 -4.67 -12.22
CA THR A 86 18.03 -5.14 -12.74
C THR A 86 18.24 -5.96 -14.01
N GLY A 87 19.38 -5.76 -14.68
CA GLY A 87 19.91 -6.72 -15.66
C GLY A 87 20.23 -8.09 -15.05
N ILE A 88 20.48 -8.16 -13.74
CA ILE A 88 20.99 -9.33 -13.00
C ILE A 88 19.95 -9.89 -12.00
N VAL A 89 19.02 -9.08 -11.47
CA VAL A 89 18.22 -9.36 -10.25
C VAL A 89 16.70 -9.21 -10.50
N LYS A 90 16.20 -9.66 -11.65
CA LYS A 90 14.77 -9.51 -12.02
C LYS A 90 13.75 -10.27 -11.15
N LYS A 91 14.19 -11.13 -10.22
CA LYS A 91 13.32 -12.01 -9.42
C LYS A 91 13.24 -11.68 -7.92
N ASN A 92 14.15 -10.88 -7.36
CA ASN A 92 14.27 -10.73 -5.90
C ASN A 92 13.69 -9.41 -5.34
N CYS A 93 13.67 -8.32 -6.12
CA CYS A 93 13.26 -7.00 -5.63
C CYS A 93 11.82 -6.96 -5.04
N ARG A 94 10.90 -7.78 -5.57
CA ARG A 94 9.53 -7.87 -5.02
C ARG A 94 9.48 -8.55 -3.66
N ARG A 95 10.31 -9.57 -3.43
CA ARG A 95 10.39 -10.21 -2.10
C ARG A 95 11.04 -9.28 -1.09
N ASP A 96 12.06 -8.53 -1.53
CA ASP A 96 12.71 -7.53 -0.69
C ASP A 96 11.73 -6.40 -0.32
N ALA A 97 10.89 -5.95 -1.25
CA ALA A 97 9.83 -4.98 -0.95
C ALA A 97 8.79 -5.52 0.06
N VAL A 98 8.42 -6.80 -0.03
CA VAL A 98 7.54 -7.44 0.95
C VAL A 98 8.21 -7.49 2.33
N ASP A 99 9.50 -7.83 2.40
CA ASP A 99 10.27 -7.84 3.65
C ASP A 99 10.36 -6.44 4.28
N LEU A 100 10.62 -5.41 3.47
CA LEU A 100 10.65 -4.02 3.94
C LEU A 100 9.29 -3.55 4.47
N LEU A 101 8.19 -3.89 3.80
CA LEU A 101 6.84 -3.55 4.28
C LEU A 101 6.50 -4.30 5.58
N LEU A 102 6.90 -5.57 5.70
CA LEU A 102 6.71 -6.34 6.93
C LEU A 102 7.51 -5.72 8.09
N LYS A 103 8.76 -5.33 7.85
CA LYS A 103 9.59 -4.61 8.84
C LYS A 103 8.97 -3.27 9.23
N ALA A 104 8.47 -2.51 8.25
CA ALA A 104 7.79 -1.23 8.52
C ALA A 104 6.55 -1.40 9.41
N SER A 105 5.71 -2.39 9.12
CA SER A 105 4.58 -2.75 9.98
C SER A 105 5.05 -3.13 11.39
N GLY A 106 6.08 -3.98 11.51
CA GLY A 106 6.64 -4.37 12.80
C GLY A 106 7.19 -3.19 13.62
N TYR A 107 7.86 -2.24 12.98
CA TYR A 107 8.34 -1.03 13.66
C TYR A 107 7.22 -0.12 14.13
N LEU A 108 6.19 0.08 13.31
CA LEU A 108 5.02 0.88 13.68
C LEU A 108 4.25 0.23 14.85
N GLU A 109 4.07 -1.09 14.79
CA GLU A 109 3.45 -1.87 15.86
C GLU A 109 4.24 -1.79 17.16
N PHE A 110 5.57 -1.88 17.09
CA PHE A 110 6.45 -1.69 18.24
C PHE A 110 6.32 -0.27 18.82
N CYS A 111 6.28 0.76 17.97
CA CYS A 111 6.04 2.13 18.41
C CYS A 111 4.73 2.27 19.18
N ILE A 112 3.64 1.66 18.69
CA ILE A 112 2.33 1.72 19.34
C ILE A 112 2.38 1.00 20.70
N ARG A 113 2.86 -0.24 20.71
CA ARG A 113 2.76 -1.12 21.88
C ARG A 113 3.77 -0.83 22.97
N GLU A 114 4.99 -0.42 22.61
CA GLU A 114 6.11 -0.30 23.55
C GLU A 114 6.50 1.15 23.82
N ILE A 115 6.29 2.08 22.88
CA ILE A 115 6.68 3.48 23.03
C ILE A 115 5.48 4.33 23.45
N LEU A 116 4.40 4.33 22.65
CA LEU A 116 3.24 5.17 22.92
C LEU A 116 2.55 4.77 24.23
N THR A 117 2.48 3.49 24.60
CA THR A 117 1.91 3.05 25.89
C THR A 117 2.61 3.65 27.11
N ARG A 118 3.87 4.08 26.98
CA ARG A 118 4.66 4.71 28.06
C ARG A 118 4.39 6.21 28.18
N PHE A 119 3.71 6.82 27.22
CA PHE A 119 3.46 8.26 27.24
C PHE A 119 2.27 8.57 28.17
N PRO A 120 2.42 9.57 29.07
CA PRO A 120 1.30 10.14 29.81
C PRO A 120 0.16 10.61 28.87
N PRO A 121 -1.11 10.52 29.29
CA PRO A 121 -2.26 10.91 28.45
C PRO A 121 -2.21 12.36 27.94
N ASP A 122 -1.67 13.28 28.73
CA ASP A 122 -1.52 14.69 28.38
C ASP A 122 -0.46 14.95 27.30
N ILE A 123 0.51 14.04 27.15
CA ILE A 123 1.48 14.07 26.04
C ILE A 123 0.86 13.43 24.81
N LYS A 124 0.14 12.30 24.95
CA LYS A 124 -0.54 11.63 23.84
C LYS A 124 -1.51 12.56 23.10
N SER A 125 -2.32 13.33 23.84
CA SER A 125 -3.28 14.26 23.25
C SER A 125 -2.64 15.44 22.51
N LYS A 126 -1.35 15.71 22.77
CA LYS A 126 -0.57 16.76 22.10
C LYS A 126 0.28 16.24 20.94
N LEU A 127 0.24 14.93 20.67
CA LEU A 127 0.96 14.38 19.52
C LEU A 127 0.37 14.96 18.22
N PRO A 128 1.20 15.24 17.22
CA PRO A 128 0.70 15.65 15.92
C PRO A 128 -0.13 14.56 15.25
N ASP A 129 -1.04 14.96 14.35
CA ASP A 129 -2.00 14.08 13.66
C ASP A 129 -1.38 12.80 13.08
N ASP A 130 -0.20 12.89 12.48
CA ASP A 130 0.51 11.78 11.82
C ASP A 130 1.20 10.82 12.81
N MET A 131 1.32 11.20 14.08
CA MET A 131 1.87 10.39 15.18
C MET A 131 0.78 9.88 16.13
N GLN A 132 -0.49 10.19 15.84
CA GLN A 132 -1.62 9.65 16.58
C GLN A 132 -1.68 8.13 16.45
N GLU A 133 -2.07 7.47 17.54
CA GLU A 133 -2.07 6.00 17.65
C GLU A 133 -2.86 5.34 16.51
N SER A 134 -4.03 5.86 16.18
CA SER A 134 -4.88 5.36 15.09
C SER A 134 -4.22 5.51 13.71
N VAL A 135 -3.46 6.58 13.48
CA VAL A 135 -2.74 6.79 12.22
C VAL A 135 -1.58 5.81 12.09
N LEU A 136 -0.78 5.63 13.15
CA LEU A 136 0.31 4.66 13.15
C LEU A 136 -0.20 3.22 12.97
N GLN A 137 -1.31 2.86 13.65
CA GLN A 137 -1.93 1.55 13.52
C GLN A 137 -2.43 1.32 12.09
N THR A 138 -3.09 2.32 11.51
CA THR A 138 -3.57 2.27 10.12
C THR A 138 -2.42 2.08 9.15
N LEU A 139 -1.29 2.77 9.35
CA LEU A 139 -0.10 2.62 8.50
C LEU A 139 0.57 1.25 8.66
N SER A 140 0.58 0.70 9.88
CA SER A 140 1.07 -0.67 10.12
C SER A 140 0.26 -1.67 9.31
N ILE A 141 -1.06 -1.59 9.39
CA ILE A 141 -1.97 -2.48 8.65
C ILE A 141 -1.89 -2.22 7.13
N GLN A 142 -1.75 -0.97 6.70
CA GLN A 142 -1.55 -0.61 5.30
C GLN A 142 -0.32 -1.31 4.71
N ALA A 143 0.79 -1.34 5.45
CA ALA A 143 2.02 -2.00 5.03
C ALA A 143 1.79 -3.51 4.81
N LEU A 144 1.04 -4.18 5.68
CA LEU A 144 0.66 -5.59 5.50
C LEU A 144 -0.23 -5.78 4.26
N GLY A 145 -1.21 -4.91 4.05
CA GLY A 145 -2.07 -4.92 2.87
C GLY A 145 -1.27 -4.79 1.56
N GLN A 146 -0.34 -3.84 1.50
CA GLN A 146 0.54 -3.63 0.34
C GLN A 146 1.53 -4.78 0.13
N GLY A 147 2.08 -5.35 1.20
CA GLY A 147 2.92 -6.54 1.10
C GLY A 147 2.16 -7.70 0.46
N THR A 148 0.89 -7.88 0.86
CA THR A 148 0.00 -8.90 0.32
C THR A 148 -0.38 -8.60 -1.14
N GLU A 149 -0.52 -7.33 -1.53
CA GLU A 149 -0.70 -6.93 -2.94
C GLU A 149 0.47 -7.35 -3.83
N ILE A 150 1.70 -7.13 -3.36
CA ILE A 150 2.91 -7.53 -4.10
C ILE A 150 2.98 -9.07 -4.20
N GLN A 151 2.64 -9.79 -3.12
CA GLN A 151 2.54 -11.26 -3.15
C GLN A 151 1.47 -11.76 -4.13
N LEU A 152 0.32 -11.10 -4.21
CA LEU A 152 -0.69 -11.41 -5.22
C LEU A 152 -0.14 -11.19 -6.64
N GLY A 153 0.57 -10.09 -6.88
CA GLY A 153 1.26 -9.86 -8.16
C GLY A 153 2.25 -10.96 -8.51
N LEU A 154 3.04 -11.43 -7.54
CA LEU A 154 3.95 -12.58 -7.71
C LEU A 154 3.19 -13.88 -8.03
N ALA A 155 2.04 -14.10 -7.38
CA ALA A 155 1.18 -15.25 -7.66
C ALA A 155 0.57 -15.17 -9.06
N VAL A 156 0.15 -13.98 -9.53
CA VAL A 156 -0.38 -13.79 -10.89
C VAL A 156 0.64 -14.17 -11.95
N ASP A 157 1.90 -13.78 -11.78
CA ASP A 157 2.99 -14.10 -12.71
C ASP A 157 3.45 -15.56 -12.64
N SER A 158 3.06 -16.30 -11.59
CA SER A 158 3.49 -17.67 -11.36
C SER A 158 2.53 -18.68 -11.99
N GLN A 159 3.07 -19.53 -12.88
CA GLN A 159 2.32 -20.67 -13.44
C GLN A 159 1.95 -21.72 -12.37
N LYS A 160 2.67 -21.76 -11.24
CA LYS A 160 2.42 -22.72 -10.15
C LYS A 160 1.32 -22.27 -9.18
N ALA A 161 0.97 -20.98 -9.19
CA ALA A 161 -0.01 -20.46 -8.24
C ALA A 161 -1.44 -20.75 -8.72
N THR A 162 -2.18 -21.52 -7.91
CA THR A 162 -3.58 -21.86 -8.20
C THR A 162 -4.49 -20.64 -8.06
N LEU A 163 -5.68 -20.71 -8.64
CA LEU A 163 -6.71 -19.67 -8.45
C LEU A 163 -7.08 -19.51 -6.97
N SER A 164 -7.11 -20.59 -6.20
CA SER A 164 -7.39 -20.55 -4.77
C SER A 164 -6.33 -19.77 -3.99
N VAL A 165 -5.05 -19.85 -4.39
CA VAL A 165 -3.98 -19.01 -3.80
C VAL A 165 -4.21 -17.54 -4.11
N LYS A 166 -4.50 -17.20 -5.38
CA LYS A 166 -4.76 -15.81 -5.81
C LYS A 166 -5.99 -15.23 -5.10
N ARG A 167 -7.07 -16.02 -5.00
CA ARG A 167 -8.28 -15.65 -4.24
C ARG A 167 -7.96 -15.38 -2.78
N ARG A 168 -7.20 -16.27 -2.12
CA ARG A 168 -6.84 -16.11 -0.71
C ARG A 168 -6.09 -14.80 -0.46
N LEU A 169 -5.04 -14.52 -1.25
CA LEU A 169 -4.25 -13.30 -1.13
C LEU A 169 -5.08 -12.03 -1.41
N ALA A 170 -6.04 -12.09 -2.33
CA ALA A 170 -6.98 -10.99 -2.56
C ALA A 170 -7.93 -10.78 -1.37
N CYS A 171 -8.50 -11.85 -0.81
CA CYS A 171 -9.32 -11.77 0.41
C CYS A 171 -8.54 -11.26 1.62
N GLU A 172 -7.28 -11.68 1.78
CA GLU A 172 -6.40 -11.22 2.85
C GLU A 172 -6.11 -9.72 2.74
N GLN A 173 -5.90 -9.20 1.52
CA GLN A 173 -5.84 -7.74 1.30
C GLN A 173 -7.15 -7.03 1.72
N VAL A 174 -8.31 -7.60 1.40
CA VAL A 174 -9.60 -7.04 1.82
C VAL A 174 -9.67 -6.94 3.35
N ILE A 175 -9.22 -7.98 4.07
CA ILE A 175 -9.20 -7.98 5.53
C ILE A 175 -8.32 -6.85 6.05
N TYR A 176 -7.06 -6.74 5.58
CA TYR A 176 -6.16 -5.69 6.03
C TYR A 176 -6.72 -4.28 5.75
N PHE A 177 -7.18 -4.01 4.53
CA PHE A 177 -7.71 -2.67 4.24
C PHE A 177 -9.05 -2.38 4.93
N SER A 178 -9.85 -3.40 5.26
CA SER A 178 -11.05 -3.23 6.10
C SER A 178 -10.68 -2.83 7.52
N GLN A 179 -9.71 -3.53 8.12
CA GLN A 179 -9.19 -3.22 9.46
C GLN A 179 -8.57 -1.82 9.49
N ALA A 180 -7.74 -1.49 8.51
CA ALA A 180 -7.13 -0.17 8.38
C ALA A 180 -8.19 0.94 8.28
N TYR A 181 -9.26 0.71 7.52
CA TYR A 181 -10.35 1.67 7.40
C TYR A 181 -11.07 1.88 8.74
N GLN A 182 -11.43 0.78 9.41
CA GLN A 182 -12.11 0.80 10.71
C GLN A 182 -11.28 1.48 11.80
N CYS A 183 -9.96 1.26 11.81
CA CYS A 183 -9.03 1.89 12.74
C CYS A 183 -9.05 3.42 12.65
N LEU A 184 -9.34 4.00 11.48
CA LEU A 184 -9.21 5.43 11.24
C LEU A 184 -10.56 6.14 11.08
N SER A 185 -11.57 5.51 10.47
CA SER A 185 -12.80 6.17 10.01
C SER A 185 -13.64 6.82 11.10
N GLY A 186 -13.51 6.37 12.35
CA GLY A 186 -14.23 6.93 13.51
C GLY A 186 -13.44 7.95 14.32
N CYS A 187 -12.20 8.27 13.95
CA CYS A 187 -11.33 9.12 14.74
C CYS A 187 -11.46 10.61 14.36
N GLU A 188 -11.47 11.50 15.35
CA GLU A 188 -11.57 12.95 15.14
C GLU A 188 -10.46 13.52 14.23
N VAL A 189 -9.26 12.92 14.29
CA VAL A 189 -8.07 13.27 13.48
C VAL A 189 -8.34 13.22 11.97
N VAL A 190 -9.34 12.46 11.51
CA VAL A 190 -9.73 12.37 10.09
C VAL A 190 -10.29 13.68 9.52
N SER A 191 -10.67 14.63 10.38
CA SER A 191 -11.25 15.90 9.94
C SER A 191 -10.25 16.77 9.16
N HIS A 192 -8.93 16.57 9.35
CA HIS A 192 -7.89 17.42 8.78
C HIS A 192 -6.67 16.65 8.25
N GLY A 193 -5.85 17.35 7.45
CA GLY A 193 -4.47 16.97 7.17
C GLY A 193 -4.25 15.60 6.51
N CYS A 194 -3.22 14.90 6.99
CA CYS A 194 -2.71 13.66 6.42
C CYS A 194 -3.65 12.46 6.63
N ALA A 195 -4.35 12.41 7.77
CA ALA A 195 -5.24 11.31 8.14
C ALA A 195 -6.43 11.19 7.20
N LYS A 196 -7.02 12.32 6.79
CA LYS A 196 -8.09 12.34 5.78
C LYS A 196 -7.64 11.77 4.44
N LYS A 197 -6.42 12.11 4.01
CA LYS A 197 -5.86 11.62 2.76
C LYS A 197 -5.47 10.14 2.85
N LEU A 198 -4.93 9.70 3.98
CA LEU A 198 -4.69 8.29 4.29
C LEU A 198 -5.99 7.48 4.22
N LEU A 199 -7.07 7.93 4.85
CA LEU A 199 -8.36 7.21 4.81
C LEU A 199 -8.87 7.03 3.38
N ARG A 200 -8.74 8.06 2.53
CA ARG A 200 -9.09 7.97 1.09
C ARG A 200 -8.22 6.96 0.34
N PHE A 201 -6.92 6.91 0.66
CA PHE A 201 -6.01 5.90 0.11
C PHE A 201 -6.44 4.49 0.50
N ILE A 202 -6.71 4.26 1.78
CA ILE A 202 -7.17 2.97 2.30
C ILE A 202 -8.48 2.55 1.63
N TYR A 203 -9.43 3.46 1.49
CA TYR A 203 -10.71 3.18 0.82
C TYR A 203 -10.52 2.81 -0.66
N TRP A 204 -9.65 3.52 -1.38
CA TRP A 204 -9.32 3.16 -2.75
C TRP A 204 -8.71 1.75 -2.84
N LYS A 205 -7.70 1.44 -2.02
CA LYS A 205 -7.04 0.12 -2.02
C LYS A 205 -7.98 -1.01 -1.58
N PHE A 206 -8.89 -0.73 -0.65
CA PHE A 206 -9.96 -1.65 -0.25
C PHE A 206 -10.85 -2.04 -1.43
N LEU A 207 -11.29 -1.07 -2.25
CA LEU A 207 -12.11 -1.34 -3.43
C LEU A 207 -11.36 -2.17 -4.48
N GLU A 208 -10.07 -1.88 -4.71
CA GLU A 208 -9.24 -2.69 -5.60
C GLU A 208 -9.08 -4.13 -5.10
N ALA A 209 -8.82 -4.30 -3.80
CA ALA A 209 -8.72 -5.61 -3.17
C ALA A 209 -10.03 -6.40 -3.27
N LYS A 210 -11.19 -5.74 -3.04
CA LYS A 210 -12.51 -6.36 -3.21
C LYS A 210 -12.75 -6.79 -4.65
N ALA A 211 -12.45 -5.92 -5.63
CA ALA A 211 -12.58 -6.26 -7.04
C ALA A 211 -11.74 -7.49 -7.41
N ALA A 212 -10.50 -7.55 -6.93
CA ALA A 212 -9.64 -8.73 -7.11
C ALA A 212 -10.22 -9.99 -6.44
N ALA A 213 -10.75 -9.86 -5.21
CA ALA A 213 -11.33 -10.97 -4.47
C ALA A 213 -12.54 -11.57 -5.17
N TYR A 214 -13.50 -10.73 -5.59
CA TYR A 214 -14.67 -11.18 -6.38
C TYR A 214 -14.25 -11.78 -7.72
N TYR A 215 -13.29 -11.18 -8.41
CA TYR A 215 -12.79 -11.71 -9.68
C TYR A 215 -12.22 -13.13 -9.53
N TYR A 216 -11.28 -13.34 -8.59
CA TYR A 216 -10.71 -14.66 -8.37
C TYR A 216 -11.70 -15.64 -7.76
N HIS A 217 -12.67 -15.17 -6.96
CA HIS A 217 -13.76 -16.01 -6.48
C HIS A 217 -14.61 -16.50 -7.65
N GLY A 218 -15.06 -15.62 -8.54
CA GLY A 218 -15.79 -15.97 -9.74
C GLY A 218 -15.04 -16.98 -10.61
N LEU A 219 -13.73 -16.80 -10.81
CA LEU A 219 -12.91 -17.78 -11.56
C LEU A 219 -12.81 -19.16 -10.89
N VAL A 220 -12.87 -19.22 -9.55
CA VAL A 220 -12.88 -20.49 -8.81
C VAL A 220 -14.26 -21.13 -8.92
N THR A 221 -15.32 -20.36 -8.72
CA THR A 221 -16.71 -20.84 -8.77
C THR A 221 -17.11 -21.32 -10.16
N ASP A 222 -16.67 -20.63 -11.22
CA ASP A 222 -16.92 -20.98 -12.62
C ASP A 222 -16.34 -22.34 -13.05
N LYS A 223 -15.47 -22.95 -12.24
CA LYS A 223 -14.99 -24.31 -12.47
C LYS A 223 -15.96 -25.40 -12.01
N GLY A 224 -17.04 -25.04 -11.32
CA GLY A 224 -18.11 -25.96 -10.99
C GLY A 224 -18.84 -26.44 -12.25
N ASN A 225 -19.41 -27.63 -12.19
CA ASN A 225 -20.14 -28.23 -13.31
C ASN A 225 -21.64 -27.88 -13.29
N GLU A 226 -22.15 -27.34 -12.18
CA GLU A 226 -23.56 -27.02 -12.01
C GLU A 226 -23.92 -25.66 -12.62
N PRO A 227 -25.08 -25.49 -13.28
CA PRO A 227 -25.50 -24.20 -13.84
C PRO A 227 -25.47 -23.05 -12.82
N ALA A 228 -25.85 -23.31 -11.56
CA ALA A 228 -25.81 -22.34 -10.47
C ALA A 228 -24.40 -21.81 -10.19
N CYS A 229 -23.35 -22.61 -10.44
CA CYS A 229 -21.96 -22.17 -10.32
C CYS A 229 -21.62 -21.11 -11.37
N HIS A 230 -22.10 -21.25 -12.60
CA HIS A 230 -21.89 -20.27 -13.66
C HIS A 230 -22.66 -18.97 -13.40
N VAL A 231 -23.89 -19.06 -12.92
CA VAL A 231 -24.69 -17.90 -12.50
C VAL A 231 -23.97 -17.13 -11.39
N SER A 232 -23.59 -17.82 -10.30
CA SER A 232 -22.85 -17.22 -9.19
C SER A 232 -21.52 -16.59 -9.63
N ALA A 233 -20.83 -17.23 -10.57
CA ALA A 233 -19.61 -16.68 -11.15
C ALA A 233 -19.84 -15.39 -11.94
N VAL A 234 -20.90 -15.32 -12.75
CA VAL A 234 -21.27 -14.09 -13.48
C VAL A 234 -21.54 -12.96 -12.49
N CYS A 235 -22.34 -13.20 -11.44
CA CYS A 235 -22.59 -12.21 -10.39
C CYS A 235 -21.28 -11.69 -9.76
N CYS A 236 -20.33 -12.59 -9.49
CA CYS A 236 -19.01 -12.21 -8.99
C CYS A 236 -18.23 -11.33 -9.98
N PHE A 237 -18.27 -11.65 -11.28
CA PHE A 237 -17.55 -10.85 -12.28
C PHE A 237 -18.18 -9.46 -12.47
N LEU A 238 -19.51 -9.35 -12.42
CA LEU A 238 -20.22 -8.08 -12.48
C LEU A 238 -19.88 -7.22 -11.25
N ALA A 239 -19.97 -7.78 -10.04
CA ALA A 239 -19.57 -7.09 -8.82
C ALA A 239 -18.10 -6.64 -8.86
N ALA A 240 -17.19 -7.48 -9.36
CA ALA A 240 -15.79 -7.11 -9.52
C ALA A 240 -15.60 -5.93 -10.49
N ALA A 241 -16.36 -5.88 -11.59
CA ALA A 241 -16.30 -4.80 -12.57
C ALA A 241 -16.82 -3.48 -12.00
N GLU A 242 -17.92 -3.51 -11.24
CA GLU A 242 -18.48 -2.35 -10.55
C GLU A 242 -17.50 -1.80 -9.50
N LEU A 243 -16.97 -2.66 -8.64
CA LEU A 243 -15.97 -2.29 -7.63
C LEU A 243 -14.70 -1.70 -8.25
N LEU A 244 -14.26 -2.23 -9.39
CA LEU A 244 -13.13 -1.69 -10.15
C LEU A 244 -13.45 -0.29 -10.73
N ALA A 245 -14.69 -0.04 -11.15
CA ALA A 245 -15.11 1.28 -11.61
C ALA A 245 -15.16 2.29 -10.45
N GLU A 246 -15.67 1.87 -9.29
CA GLU A 246 -15.67 2.67 -8.07
C GLU A 246 -14.26 2.96 -7.55
N SER A 247 -13.36 1.98 -7.62
CA SER A 247 -11.98 2.15 -7.17
C SER A 247 -11.26 3.26 -7.96
N LYS A 248 -11.54 3.39 -9.26
CA LYS A 248 -11.02 4.49 -10.09
C LYS A 248 -11.53 5.85 -9.58
N LYS A 249 -12.80 5.97 -9.22
CA LYS A 249 -13.37 7.20 -8.64
C LYS A 249 -12.71 7.52 -7.29
N ALA A 250 -12.50 6.50 -6.44
CA ALA A 250 -11.82 6.63 -5.17
C ALA A 250 -10.35 7.08 -5.34
N CYS A 251 -9.64 6.53 -6.35
CA CYS A 251 -8.29 6.96 -6.72
C CYS A 251 -8.25 8.45 -7.07
N PHE A 252 -9.18 8.93 -7.91
CA PHE A 252 -9.28 10.35 -8.22
C PHE A 252 -9.56 11.19 -6.97
N SER A 253 -10.48 10.76 -6.11
CA SER A 253 -10.79 11.41 -4.84
C SER A 253 -9.58 11.51 -3.90
N PHE A 254 -8.74 10.49 -3.85
CA PHE A 254 -7.45 10.51 -3.13
C PHE A 254 -6.46 11.49 -3.78
N CYS A 255 -6.33 11.46 -5.10
CA CYS A 255 -5.38 12.30 -5.83
C CYS A 255 -5.67 13.80 -5.68
N LEU A 256 -6.96 14.16 -5.73
CA LEU A 256 -7.43 15.53 -5.58
C LEU A 256 -7.41 16.02 -4.12
N ALA A 257 -7.33 15.11 -3.14
CA ALA A 257 -7.21 15.51 -1.74
C ALA A 257 -5.84 16.16 -1.48
N PRO A 258 -5.79 17.30 -0.75
CA PRO A 258 -4.53 17.94 -0.40
C PRO A 258 -3.59 17.04 0.42
N PRO A 259 -2.27 17.12 0.20
CA PRO A 259 -1.62 17.82 -0.92
C PRO A 259 -1.91 17.09 -2.23
N VAL A 260 -2.29 17.82 -3.29
CA VAL A 260 -2.68 17.21 -4.57
C VAL A 260 -1.54 16.33 -5.11
N THR A 261 -1.88 15.12 -5.54
CA THR A 261 -0.95 14.16 -6.13
C THR A 261 -1.39 13.81 -7.54
N ARG A 262 -0.43 13.54 -8.44
CA ARG A 262 -0.76 13.03 -9.78
C ARG A 262 -1.38 11.64 -9.65
N ALA A 263 -2.31 11.34 -10.55
CA ALA A 263 -2.85 10.00 -10.68
C ALA A 263 -1.69 9.02 -10.94
N PRO A 264 -1.52 7.99 -10.11
CA PRO A 264 -0.48 7.00 -10.33
C PRO A 264 -0.81 6.20 -11.61
N PRO A 265 0.20 5.77 -12.37
CA PRO A 265 -0.06 4.93 -13.53
C PRO A 265 -0.55 3.55 -13.07
N MET A 266 -1.33 2.88 -13.92
CA MET A 266 -1.84 1.53 -13.63
C MET A 266 -0.70 0.51 -13.69
N TRP A 267 -0.39 -0.13 -12.56
CA TRP A 267 0.74 -1.05 -12.41
C TRP A 267 0.42 -2.30 -11.58
N GLY A 268 1.43 -3.14 -11.38
CA GLY A 268 1.35 -4.35 -10.54
C GLY A 268 0.22 -5.29 -10.95
N VAL A 269 -0.44 -5.87 -9.95
CA VAL A 269 -1.60 -6.75 -10.14
C VAL A 269 -2.76 -6.01 -10.81
N MET A 270 -2.97 -4.73 -10.50
CA MET A 270 -4.09 -3.95 -11.01
C MET A 270 -3.98 -3.64 -12.50
N LYS A 271 -2.78 -3.60 -13.08
CA LYS A 271 -2.61 -3.53 -14.54
C LYS A 271 -3.23 -4.74 -15.23
N HIS A 272 -2.98 -5.94 -14.71
CA HIS A 272 -3.57 -7.17 -15.24
C HIS A 272 -5.09 -7.20 -15.01
N LEU A 273 -5.52 -6.94 -13.77
CA LEU A 273 -6.92 -7.01 -13.38
C LEU A 273 -7.79 -5.96 -14.07
N SER A 274 -7.27 -4.76 -14.31
CA SER A 274 -8.03 -3.69 -14.98
C SER A 274 -8.41 -4.01 -16.43
N GLN A 275 -7.66 -4.91 -17.07
CA GLN A 275 -7.97 -5.43 -18.39
C GLN A 275 -8.87 -6.67 -18.29
N LYS A 276 -8.52 -7.60 -17.39
CA LYS A 276 -9.18 -8.90 -17.31
C LYS A 276 -10.55 -8.88 -16.67
N ILE A 277 -10.79 -8.03 -15.68
CA ILE A 277 -12.08 -7.96 -14.99
C ILE A 277 -13.20 -7.57 -15.98
N PRO A 278 -13.11 -6.44 -16.72
CA PRO A 278 -14.17 -6.08 -17.67
C PRO A 278 -14.32 -7.08 -18.82
N GLU A 279 -13.21 -7.61 -19.34
CA GLU A 279 -13.21 -8.61 -20.42
C GLU A 279 -13.94 -9.89 -20.02
N VAL A 280 -13.65 -10.42 -18.82
CA VAL A 280 -14.28 -11.63 -18.31
C VAL A 280 -15.73 -11.38 -17.95
N ALA A 281 -16.05 -10.26 -17.29
CA ALA A 281 -17.43 -9.89 -16.96
C ALA A 281 -18.31 -9.85 -18.21
N PHE A 282 -17.88 -9.11 -19.24
CA PHE A 282 -18.62 -8.98 -20.50
C PHE A 282 -18.80 -10.33 -21.22
N ARG A 283 -17.72 -11.11 -21.36
CA ARG A 283 -17.79 -12.40 -22.06
C ARG A 283 -18.69 -13.38 -21.32
N LYS A 284 -18.59 -13.47 -19.98
CA LYS A 284 -19.36 -14.41 -19.18
C LYS A 284 -20.83 -13.99 -19.07
N SER A 285 -21.13 -12.71 -19.01
CA SER A 285 -22.51 -12.23 -19.08
C SER A 285 -23.16 -12.52 -20.44
N GLN A 286 -22.41 -12.48 -21.54
CA GLN A 286 -22.95 -12.91 -22.84
C GLN A 286 -23.19 -14.42 -22.91
N THR A 287 -22.30 -15.23 -22.31
CA THR A 287 -22.41 -16.70 -22.37
C THR A 287 -23.53 -17.23 -21.48
N TYR A 288 -23.72 -16.66 -20.29
CA TYR A 288 -24.62 -17.19 -19.26
C TYR A 288 -25.69 -16.20 -18.80
N GLY A 289 -25.82 -15.04 -19.45
CA GLY A 289 -26.78 -14.00 -19.06
C GLY A 289 -28.23 -14.48 -19.11
N TYR A 290 -28.55 -15.41 -20.01
CA TYR A 290 -29.88 -16.02 -20.07
C TYR A 290 -30.25 -16.76 -18.77
N LEU A 291 -29.28 -17.31 -18.04
CA LEU A 291 -29.53 -17.98 -16.76
C LEU A 291 -29.89 -16.99 -15.64
N LEU A 292 -29.46 -15.72 -15.74
CA LEU A 292 -29.86 -14.68 -14.79
C LEU A 292 -31.33 -14.29 -15.00
N GLU A 293 -31.78 -14.23 -16.25
CA GLU A 293 -33.17 -13.92 -16.61
C GLU A 293 -34.15 -15.05 -16.20
N GLU A 294 -33.65 -16.27 -16.03
CA GLU A 294 -34.42 -17.43 -15.56
C GLU A 294 -34.57 -17.50 -14.03
N GLU A 295 -33.61 -16.99 -13.25
CA GLU A 295 -33.72 -16.90 -11.78
C GLU A 295 -34.59 -15.71 -11.30
N GLU A 296 -34.79 -14.68 -12.13
CA GLU A 296 -35.64 -13.54 -11.81
C GLU A 296 -37.15 -13.78 -12.06
N LYS A 297 -37.53 -14.97 -12.57
CA LYS A 297 -38.93 -15.39 -12.80
C LYS A 297 -39.43 -16.35 -11.72
#